data_AF-A0A9E0ISD9-F1
#
_entry.id   AF-A0A9E0ISD9-F1
#
_cell.length_a   1.000
_cell.length_b   1.000
_cell.length_c   1.000
_cell.angle_alpha   90.00
_cell.angle_beta   90.00
_cell.angle_gamma   90.00
#
_symmetry.space_group_name_H-M   'P 1'
#
loop_
_entity.id
_entity.type
_entity.pdbx_description
1 polymer ?
#
loop_
_entity_poly.entity_id
_entity_poly.type
_entity_poly.pdbx_seq_one_letter_code
_entity_poly.pdbx_strand_id
1 'polypeptide(L)'
;MRFVGTTGAGVVQRMVIVAALAGPACRLGFDLAGAADASSGAVADARLSAGDGAGAVCDPTACVAQGGVCTAEVCVITRGPSAQPVVCPPGGACEIRCEGFGACQGGASCGLASKCVVRCIGSLACQGGVACGDAACDVTCDGGQACTGGVSVGAGGTCEAHCCGFQACQAGVGSCTGDAVCS
;
A
#
# COMPACT_ATOMS: atom_id res chain seq x y z
N MET A 1 36.53 -34.92 1.51
CA MET A 1 37.26 -33.66 1.31
C MET A 1 36.85 -32.71 2.42
N ARG A 2 37.76 -32.35 3.32
CA ARG A 2 37.51 -31.50 4.50
C ARG A 2 37.87 -30.07 4.14
N PHE A 3 36.95 -29.13 4.30
CA PHE A 3 37.27 -27.70 4.33
C PHE A 3 37.25 -27.23 5.78
N VAL A 4 38.45 -26.95 6.29
CA VAL A 4 38.73 -26.22 7.52
C VAL A 4 39.14 -24.81 7.08
N GLY A 5 38.49 -23.78 7.60
CA GLY A 5 38.82 -22.37 7.31
C GLY A 5 38.03 -21.42 8.20
N THR A 6 38.51 -21.20 9.43
CA THR A 6 39.08 -19.93 9.93
C THR A 6 38.08 -18.85 10.34
N THR A 7 37.85 -18.82 11.64
CA THR A 7 37.40 -17.71 12.48
C THR A 7 38.18 -16.43 12.19
N GLY A 8 37.49 -15.41 11.67
CA GLY A 8 37.98 -14.03 11.60
C GLY A 8 37.15 -13.13 12.49
N ALA A 9 37.63 -12.87 13.72
CA ALA A 9 37.09 -11.86 14.61
C ALA A 9 37.57 -10.48 14.13
N GLY A 10 36.74 -9.81 13.33
CA GLY A 10 36.96 -8.42 12.89
C GLY A 10 36.02 -7.48 13.63
N VAL A 11 36.48 -6.94 14.77
CA VAL A 11 35.84 -5.80 15.41
C VAL A 11 36.21 -4.55 14.61
N VAL A 12 35.32 -4.09 13.72
CA VAL A 12 35.48 -2.79 13.06
C VAL A 12 34.66 -1.75 13.81
N GLN A 13 35.40 -0.95 14.55
CA GLN A 13 34.96 0.11 15.43
C GLN A 13 34.63 1.37 14.62
N ARG A 14 33.41 1.89 14.85
CA ARG A 14 32.98 3.30 14.79
C ARG A 14 33.18 4.09 13.48
N MET A 15 32.04 4.46 12.89
CA MET A 15 31.81 5.87 12.55
C MET A 15 30.30 6.17 12.64
N VAL A 16 29.87 6.71 13.79
CA VAL A 16 28.54 7.29 13.92
C VAL A 16 28.64 8.69 13.36
N ILE A 17 28.22 8.86 12.10
CA ILE A 17 28.01 10.17 11.50
C ILE A 17 26.61 10.61 11.93
N VAL A 18 26.54 11.44 12.97
CA VAL A 18 25.33 12.19 13.31
C VAL A 18 25.20 13.32 12.29
N ALA A 19 24.59 13.01 11.15
CA ALA A 19 24.19 14.02 10.19
C ALA A 19 22.95 14.73 10.72
N ALA A 20 23.16 15.87 11.38
CA ALA A 20 22.11 16.85 11.64
C ALA A 20 21.67 17.45 10.30
N LEU A 21 20.65 16.84 9.68
CA LEU A 21 19.96 17.45 8.55
C LEU A 21 18.76 18.21 9.10
N ALA A 22 18.90 19.54 9.03
CA ALA A 22 17.84 20.50 9.23
C ALA A 22 16.57 20.06 8.48
N GLY A 23 15.47 19.98 9.23
CA GLY A 23 14.18 19.54 8.72
C GLY A 23 13.61 20.51 7.68
N PRO A 24 12.87 20.00 6.69
CA PRO A 24 11.94 20.84 5.94
C PRO A 24 10.74 21.15 6.84
N ALA A 25 10.47 22.44 7.00
CA ALA A 25 9.28 22.95 7.64
C ALA A 25 8.01 22.28 7.10
N CYS A 26 7.20 21.71 7.98
CA CYS A 26 5.82 21.35 7.67
C CYS A 26 5.11 22.60 7.14
N ARG A 27 4.73 22.57 5.85
CA ARG A 27 3.86 23.58 5.26
C ARG A 27 2.45 23.39 5.81
N LEU A 28 2.07 24.23 6.77
CA LEU A 28 0.67 24.45 7.12
C LEU A 28 0.01 25.20 5.95
N GLY A 29 -0.63 24.45 5.05
CA GLY A 29 -1.53 25.01 4.04
C GLY A 29 -2.85 25.40 4.70
N PHE A 30 -2.97 26.69 5.05
CA PHE A 30 -4.25 27.35 5.27
C PHE A 30 -4.76 27.84 3.91
N ASP A 31 -5.74 27.16 3.33
CA ASP A 31 -6.50 27.70 2.19
C ASP A 31 -7.81 28.32 2.70
N LEU A 32 -7.87 29.64 2.59
CA LEU A 32 -9.05 30.46 2.83
C LEU A 32 -10.04 30.34 1.66
N ALA A 33 -11.28 30.02 2.02
CA ALA A 33 -12.54 30.55 1.47
C ALA A 33 -12.50 31.18 0.05
N GLY A 34 -12.90 30.39 -0.94
CA GLY A 34 -13.38 30.86 -2.24
C GLY A 34 -14.76 30.29 -2.53
N ALA A 35 -15.81 31.03 -2.14
CA ALA A 35 -17.18 30.75 -2.54
C ALA A 35 -17.35 31.05 -4.04
N ALA A 36 -17.90 30.10 -4.78
CA ALA A 36 -18.47 30.33 -6.10
C ALA A 36 -19.76 29.51 -6.24
N ASP A 37 -20.88 30.19 -6.03
CA ASP A 37 -22.20 29.83 -6.53
C ASP A 37 -22.18 29.68 -8.06
N ALA A 38 -22.70 28.57 -8.60
CA ALA A 38 -23.37 28.56 -9.91
C ALA A 38 -24.11 27.24 -10.22
N SER A 39 -25.45 27.39 -10.27
CA SER A 39 -26.35 26.82 -11.28
C SER A 39 -26.77 25.36 -11.22
N SER A 40 -27.95 25.18 -10.61
CA SER A 40 -28.85 24.03 -10.72
C SER A 40 -29.32 23.80 -12.17
N GLY A 41 -28.68 22.86 -12.87
CA GLY A 41 -29.16 22.28 -14.12
C GLY A 41 -29.70 20.88 -13.89
N ALA A 42 -31.01 20.75 -13.73
CA ALA A 42 -31.70 19.46 -13.62
C ALA A 42 -31.52 18.64 -14.90
N VAL A 43 -30.74 17.56 -14.82
CA VAL A 43 -30.70 16.50 -15.83
C VAL A 43 -31.25 15.22 -15.21
N ALA A 44 -32.06 14.54 -16.02
CA ALA A 44 -33.05 13.56 -15.62
C ALA A 44 -32.51 12.40 -14.78
N ASP A 45 -33.31 12.03 -13.77
CA ASP A 45 -33.29 10.84 -12.94
C ASP A 45 -33.21 9.53 -13.77
N ALA A 46 -32.04 9.20 -14.30
CA ALA A 46 -31.64 7.81 -14.44
C ALA A 46 -31.16 7.37 -13.06
N ARG A 47 -32.11 7.05 -12.17
CA ARG A 47 -31.83 6.33 -10.93
C ARG A 47 -31.29 4.96 -11.34
N LEU A 48 -29.99 4.89 -11.60
CA LEU A 48 -29.24 3.66 -11.44
C LEU A 48 -29.61 3.21 -10.04
N SER A 49 -30.30 2.08 -9.96
CA SER A 49 -30.53 1.39 -8.72
C SER A 49 -29.17 1.26 -8.07
N ALA A 50 -28.90 2.12 -7.09
CA ALA A 50 -28.00 1.83 -6.01
C ALA A 50 -28.61 0.59 -5.36
N GLY A 51 -28.29 -0.57 -5.93
CA GLY A 51 -28.67 -1.84 -5.36
C GLY A 51 -28.21 -1.78 -3.93
N ASP A 52 -29.17 -1.96 -3.03
CA ASP A 52 -28.95 -1.97 -1.59
C ASP A 52 -27.60 -2.60 -1.31
N GLY A 53 -26.75 -1.85 -0.61
CA GLY A 53 -25.35 -2.17 -0.32
C GLY A 53 -25.18 -3.43 0.52
N ALA A 54 -25.63 -4.57 0.00
CA ALA A 54 -25.05 -5.86 0.26
C ALA A 54 -23.58 -5.69 -0.13
N GLY A 55 -22.74 -5.51 0.89
CA GLY A 55 -21.30 -5.44 0.72
C GLY A 55 -20.88 -6.51 -0.28
N ALA A 56 -20.14 -6.11 -1.30
CA ALA A 56 -19.78 -7.01 -2.38
C ALA A 56 -19.12 -8.26 -1.79
N VAL A 57 -19.88 -9.35 -1.79
CA VAL A 57 -19.49 -10.61 -1.19
C VAL A 57 -18.24 -11.09 -1.92
N CYS A 58 -17.22 -11.51 -1.17
CA CYS A 58 -16.01 -12.07 -1.73
C CYS A 58 -16.33 -13.20 -2.70
N ASP A 59 -15.96 -13.06 -3.98
CA ASP A 59 -16.06 -14.13 -4.97
C ASP A 59 -14.93 -15.16 -4.71
N PRO A 60 -15.25 -16.38 -4.24
CA PRO A 60 -14.24 -17.36 -3.89
C PRO A 60 -13.45 -17.84 -5.10
N THR A 61 -14.05 -17.87 -6.29
CA THR A 61 -13.40 -18.30 -7.52
C THR A 61 -12.35 -17.28 -7.95
N ALA A 62 -12.72 -16.00 -7.96
CA ALA A 62 -11.80 -14.92 -8.31
C ALA A 62 -10.68 -14.77 -7.27
N CYS A 63 -11.00 -14.91 -5.98
CA CYS A 63 -10.01 -14.82 -4.91
C CYS A 63 -8.98 -15.96 -4.98
N VAL A 64 -9.42 -17.21 -5.17
CA VAL A 64 -8.53 -18.37 -5.31
C VAL A 64 -7.67 -18.29 -6.58
N ALA A 65 -8.20 -17.72 -7.67
CA ALA A 65 -7.41 -17.49 -8.89
C ALA A 65 -6.22 -16.55 -8.65
N GLN A 66 -6.35 -15.61 -7.70
CA GLN A 66 -5.25 -14.74 -7.25
C GLN A 66 -4.38 -15.36 -6.14
N GLY A 67 -4.65 -16.61 -5.75
CA GLY A 67 -3.97 -17.31 -4.66
C GLY A 67 -4.37 -16.84 -3.27
N GLY A 68 -5.56 -16.26 -3.12
CA GLY A 68 -6.12 -15.85 -1.84
C GLY A 68 -7.18 -16.81 -1.29
N VAL A 69 -7.70 -16.46 -0.11
CA VAL A 69 -8.81 -17.15 0.56
C VAL A 69 -9.84 -16.10 1.02
N CYS A 70 -11.12 -16.36 0.78
CA CYS A 70 -12.19 -15.50 1.29
C CYS A 70 -12.40 -15.75 2.79
N THR A 71 -12.23 -14.74 3.63
CA THR A 71 -12.53 -14.77 5.07
C THR A 71 -13.41 -13.59 5.44
N ALA A 72 -14.60 -13.85 5.99
CA ALA A 72 -15.55 -12.82 6.41
C ALA A 72 -15.75 -11.73 5.32
N GLU A 73 -16.00 -12.16 4.08
CA GLU A 73 -16.24 -11.28 2.92
C GLU A 73 -15.01 -10.48 2.43
N VAL A 74 -13.82 -10.72 2.98
CA VAL A 74 -12.56 -10.15 2.52
C VAL A 74 -11.73 -11.22 1.79
N CYS A 75 -11.24 -10.91 0.59
CA CYS A 75 -10.26 -11.77 -0.09
C CYS A 75 -8.86 -11.52 0.49
N VAL A 76 -8.34 -12.46 1.27
CA VAL A 76 -7.00 -12.36 1.87
C VAL A 76 -6.00 -13.10 0.99
N ILE A 77 -5.06 -12.37 0.39
CA ILE A 77 -4.00 -12.90 -0.48
C ILE A 77 -2.68 -12.78 0.28
N THR A 78 -2.11 -13.91 0.69
CA THR A 78 -0.78 -13.94 1.34
C THR A 78 0.27 -14.45 0.36
N ARG A 79 1.34 -13.67 0.14
CA ARG A 79 2.42 -14.01 -0.78
C ARG A 79 3.77 -13.83 -0.11
N GLY A 80 4.65 -14.79 -0.36
CA GLY A 80 6.08 -14.72 -0.02
C GLY A 80 6.92 -14.07 -1.12
N PRO A 81 8.22 -14.38 -1.21
CA PRO A 81 9.11 -13.80 -2.23
C PRO A 81 8.66 -14.17 -3.65
N SER A 82 8.23 -13.17 -4.41
CA SER A 82 7.82 -13.32 -5.80
C SER A 82 8.04 -12.04 -6.58
N ALA A 83 8.57 -12.14 -7.80
CA ALA A 83 8.71 -11.01 -8.71
C ALA A 83 7.39 -10.59 -9.38
N GLN A 84 6.35 -11.43 -9.29
CA GLN A 84 5.05 -11.16 -9.89
C GLN A 84 4.28 -10.13 -9.05
N PRO A 85 3.62 -9.14 -9.68
CA PRO A 85 2.71 -8.25 -8.99
C PRO A 85 1.46 -9.00 -8.50
N VAL A 86 0.92 -8.59 -7.36
CA VAL A 86 -0.34 -9.14 -6.81
C VAL A 86 -1.48 -8.19 -7.16
N VAL A 87 -2.58 -8.71 -7.69
CA VAL A 87 -3.75 -7.90 -8.09
C VAL A 87 -5.00 -8.40 -7.38
N CYS A 88 -5.70 -7.51 -6.69
CA CYS A 88 -6.98 -7.84 -6.07
C CYS A 88 -8.07 -8.08 -7.13
N PRO A 89 -9.01 -9.03 -6.88
CA PRO A 89 -10.17 -9.21 -7.73
C PRO A 89 -11.11 -7.98 -7.64
N PRO A 90 -11.86 -7.68 -8.72
CA PRO A 90 -12.77 -6.54 -8.74
C PRO A 90 -13.98 -6.74 -7.82
N GLY A 91 -14.57 -5.64 -7.36
CA GLY A 91 -15.86 -5.62 -6.67
C GLY A 91 -15.81 -5.78 -5.15
N GLY A 92 -14.96 -6.67 -4.61
CA GLY A 92 -14.93 -6.98 -3.18
C GLY A 92 -13.95 -6.15 -2.32
N ALA A 93 -13.96 -6.40 -1.02
CA ALA A 93 -12.87 -6.02 -0.12
C ALA A 93 -11.70 -7.00 -0.25
N CYS A 94 -10.47 -6.50 -0.27
CA CYS A 94 -9.27 -7.29 -0.47
C CYS A 94 -8.17 -6.91 0.53
N GLU A 95 -7.48 -7.92 1.07
CA GLU A 95 -6.30 -7.74 1.91
C GLU A 95 -5.10 -8.45 1.27
N ILE A 96 -4.06 -7.71 0.92
CA ILE A 96 -2.80 -8.24 0.39
C ILE A 96 -1.77 -8.26 1.51
N ARG A 97 -1.24 -9.43 1.84
CA ARG A 97 -0.18 -9.64 2.83
C ARG A 97 1.09 -10.13 2.14
N CYS A 98 2.05 -9.23 1.99
CA CYS A 98 3.36 -9.50 1.41
C CYS A 98 4.35 -9.71 2.56
N GLU A 99 4.58 -10.97 2.93
CA GLU A 99 5.34 -11.34 4.13
C GLU A 99 6.70 -11.96 3.76
N GLY A 100 7.77 -11.39 4.31
CA GLY A 100 9.15 -11.86 4.14
C GLY A 100 9.99 -10.98 3.20
N PHE A 101 11.27 -11.35 3.06
CA PHE A 101 12.23 -10.61 2.23
C PHE A 101 11.83 -10.68 0.74
N GLY A 102 11.64 -9.53 0.11
CA GLY A 102 11.27 -9.43 -1.31
C GLY A 102 9.87 -9.95 -1.65
N ALA A 103 8.97 -10.00 -0.66
CA ALA A 103 7.58 -10.40 -0.91
C ALA A 103 6.87 -9.41 -1.83
N CYS A 104 6.16 -9.92 -2.84
CA CYS A 104 5.50 -9.07 -3.85
C CYS A 104 6.44 -8.02 -4.46
N GLN A 105 7.67 -8.39 -4.82
CA GLN A 105 8.64 -7.44 -5.37
C GLN A 105 8.12 -6.67 -6.60
N GLY A 106 7.25 -7.31 -7.39
CA GLY A 106 6.58 -6.67 -8.52
C GLY A 106 5.55 -5.59 -8.14
N GLY A 107 5.26 -5.42 -6.86
CA GLY A 107 4.27 -4.48 -6.33
C GLY A 107 2.93 -5.13 -5.99
N ALA A 108 2.03 -4.31 -5.46
CA ALA A 108 0.66 -4.69 -5.11
C ALA A 108 -0.31 -3.72 -5.80
N SER A 109 -1.40 -4.25 -6.35
CA SER A 109 -2.45 -3.47 -7.02
C SER A 109 -3.82 -3.85 -6.48
N CYS A 110 -4.56 -2.83 -6.05
CA CYS A 110 -5.93 -2.98 -5.57
C CYS A 110 -6.95 -3.11 -6.72
N GLY A 111 -6.53 -2.83 -7.96
CA GLY A 111 -7.37 -2.97 -9.14
C GLY A 111 -8.68 -2.17 -9.03
N LEU A 112 -9.81 -2.87 -9.10
CA LEU A 112 -11.16 -2.33 -8.96
C LEU A 112 -11.86 -2.84 -7.68
N ALA A 113 -11.09 -3.13 -6.63
CA ALA A 113 -11.64 -3.45 -5.32
C ALA A 113 -12.38 -2.24 -4.74
N SER A 114 -13.40 -2.47 -3.91
CA SER A 114 -14.10 -1.39 -3.21
C SER A 114 -13.31 -0.90 -1.99
N LYS A 115 -12.59 -1.81 -1.33
CA LYS A 115 -11.65 -1.54 -0.23
C LYS A 115 -10.43 -2.41 -0.37
N CYS A 116 -9.26 -1.85 -0.06
CA CYS A 116 -7.99 -2.55 -0.19
C CYS A 116 -7.09 -2.27 1.01
N VAL A 117 -6.62 -3.34 1.65
CA VAL A 117 -5.62 -3.26 2.72
C VAL A 117 -4.36 -3.92 2.21
N VAL A 118 -3.23 -3.22 2.23
CA VAL A 118 -1.94 -3.72 1.74
C VAL A 118 -0.93 -3.69 2.86
N ARG A 119 -0.42 -4.87 3.26
CA ARG A 119 0.58 -5.03 4.30
C ARG A 119 1.88 -5.55 3.68
N CYS A 120 2.87 -4.67 3.60
CA CYS A 120 4.20 -4.96 3.08
C CYS A 120 5.17 -5.18 4.25
N ILE A 121 5.21 -6.43 4.74
CA ILE A 121 5.91 -6.84 5.95
C ILE A 121 7.18 -7.61 5.57
N GLY A 122 8.31 -6.92 5.57
CA GLY A 122 9.61 -7.50 5.26
C GLY A 122 10.44 -6.62 4.33
N SER A 123 11.77 -6.75 4.40
CA SER A 123 12.64 -5.89 3.61
C SER A 123 12.42 -6.09 2.12
N LEU A 124 12.37 -4.99 1.35
CA LEU A 124 12.03 -4.98 -0.07
C LEU A 124 10.62 -5.54 -0.41
N ALA A 125 9.72 -5.64 0.58
CA ALA A 125 8.34 -6.00 0.29
C ALA A 125 7.65 -4.90 -0.52
N CYS A 126 6.87 -5.27 -1.52
CA CYS A 126 6.20 -4.33 -2.42
C CYS A 126 7.17 -3.31 -3.05
N GLN A 127 8.40 -3.74 -3.37
CA GLN A 127 9.44 -2.83 -3.89
C GLN A 127 8.98 -2.06 -5.13
N GLY A 128 8.21 -2.71 -6.01
CA GLY A 128 7.59 -2.13 -7.20
C GLY A 128 6.52 -1.06 -6.93
N GLY A 129 6.18 -0.81 -5.67
CA GLY A 129 5.18 0.17 -5.25
C GLY A 129 3.80 -0.44 -5.04
N VAL A 130 2.88 0.42 -4.61
CA VAL A 130 1.48 0.07 -4.37
C VAL A 130 0.58 0.94 -5.22
N ALA A 131 -0.32 0.31 -5.98
CA ALA A 131 -1.31 0.97 -6.84
C ALA A 131 -2.71 0.76 -6.28
N CYS A 132 -3.23 1.76 -5.58
CA CYS A 132 -4.54 1.72 -4.93
C CYS A 132 -5.71 1.82 -5.91
N GLY A 133 -5.50 2.33 -7.12
CA GLY A 133 -6.59 2.57 -8.08
C GLY A 133 -7.63 3.54 -7.50
N ASP A 134 -8.91 3.31 -7.78
CA ASP A 134 -10.01 4.15 -7.27
C ASP A 134 -10.61 3.63 -5.94
N ALA A 135 -9.94 2.68 -5.28
CA ALA A 135 -10.40 2.09 -4.02
C ALA A 135 -10.09 2.97 -2.80
N ALA A 136 -10.80 2.73 -1.70
CA ALA A 136 -10.32 3.15 -0.37
C ALA A 136 -9.17 2.23 0.07
N CYS A 137 -7.99 2.80 0.26
CA CYS A 137 -6.73 2.07 0.39
C CYS A 137 -6.05 2.37 1.74
N ASP A 138 -5.69 1.30 2.46
CA ASP A 138 -4.87 1.36 3.67
C ASP A 138 -3.56 0.62 3.37
N VAL A 139 -2.43 1.32 3.42
CA VAL A 139 -1.13 0.79 3.04
C VAL A 139 -0.19 0.84 4.23
N THR A 140 0.27 -0.31 4.70
CA THR A 140 1.29 -0.42 5.75
C THR A 140 2.60 -0.92 5.16
N CYS A 141 3.65 -0.09 5.23
CA CYS A 141 5.00 -0.39 4.75
C CYS A 141 5.98 -0.52 5.94
N ASP A 142 6.01 -1.70 6.55
CA ASP A 142 6.79 -1.95 7.78
C ASP A 142 8.23 -2.42 7.53
N GLY A 143 8.46 -3.05 6.38
CA GLY A 143 9.79 -3.55 6.03
C GLY A 143 10.82 -2.48 5.64
N GLY A 144 12.11 -2.76 5.85
CA GLY A 144 13.19 -1.91 5.34
C GLY A 144 13.15 -1.82 3.81
N GLN A 145 13.07 -0.61 3.27
CA GLN A 145 12.84 -0.36 1.84
C GLN A 145 11.54 -0.99 1.31
N ALA A 146 10.54 -1.16 2.16
CA ALA A 146 9.20 -1.51 1.70
C ALA A 146 8.58 -0.34 0.93
N CYS A 147 7.80 -0.65 -0.12
CA CYS A 147 7.10 0.37 -0.90
C CYS A 147 8.04 1.46 -1.49
N THR A 148 9.30 1.14 -1.79
CA THR A 148 10.24 2.13 -2.35
C THR A 148 9.81 2.68 -3.69
N GLY A 149 9.01 1.92 -4.46
CA GLY A 149 8.37 2.38 -5.70
C GLY A 149 7.28 3.42 -5.48
N GLY A 150 6.94 3.72 -4.22
CA GLY A 150 5.93 4.69 -3.83
C GLY A 150 4.54 4.10 -3.72
N VAL A 151 3.61 4.94 -3.25
CA VAL A 151 2.18 4.63 -3.20
C VAL A 151 1.45 5.58 -4.16
N SER A 152 0.57 5.02 -4.98
CA SER A 152 -0.19 5.77 -5.99
C SER A 152 -1.68 5.48 -5.84
N VAL A 153 -2.50 6.52 -5.97
CA VAL A 153 -3.96 6.44 -5.92
C VAL A 153 -4.54 7.06 -7.19
N GLY A 154 -5.60 6.45 -7.69
CA GLY A 154 -6.38 6.93 -8.83
C GLY A 154 -7.21 8.17 -8.47
N ALA A 155 -7.86 8.75 -9.48
CA ALA A 155 -8.59 10.01 -9.31
C ALA A 155 -9.81 9.90 -8.37
N GLY A 156 -10.39 8.70 -8.23
CA GLY A 156 -11.56 8.47 -7.36
C GLY A 156 -11.24 7.87 -6.00
N GLY A 157 -9.99 7.49 -5.74
CA GLY A 157 -9.60 6.75 -4.54
C GLY A 157 -9.26 7.65 -3.34
N THR A 158 -9.31 7.05 -2.16
CA THR A 158 -8.74 7.62 -0.93
C THR A 158 -7.66 6.70 -0.40
N CYS A 159 -6.66 7.26 0.27
CA CYS A 159 -5.47 6.51 0.62
C CYS A 159 -4.86 7.01 1.93
N GLU A 160 -4.58 6.06 2.83
CA GLU A 160 -3.81 6.24 4.06
C GLU A 160 -2.57 5.33 3.98
N ALA A 161 -1.39 5.90 4.23
CA ALA A 161 -0.11 5.22 4.07
C ALA A 161 0.75 5.35 5.33
N HIS A 162 1.04 4.21 5.96
CA HIS A 162 1.89 4.09 7.15
C HIS A 162 3.31 3.64 6.74
N CYS A 163 4.25 4.59 6.71
CA CYS A 163 5.61 4.36 6.21
C CYS A 163 6.59 4.12 7.38
N CYS A 164 6.61 2.88 7.87
CA CYS A 164 7.25 2.51 9.13
C CYS A 164 8.70 2.02 8.99
N GLY A 165 9.00 1.34 7.89
CA GLY A 165 10.32 0.78 7.66
C GLY A 165 11.39 1.82 7.36
N PHE A 166 12.66 1.44 7.57
CA PHE A 166 13.80 2.27 7.15
C PHE A 166 13.75 2.51 5.63
N GLN A 167 13.65 3.78 5.22
CA GLN A 167 13.43 4.18 3.82
C GLN A 167 12.15 3.62 3.20
N ALA A 168 11.14 3.27 4.01
CA ALA A 168 9.82 3.00 3.50
C ALA A 168 9.27 4.22 2.76
N CYS A 169 8.56 3.99 1.65
CA CYS A 169 7.95 5.05 0.86
C CYS A 169 8.94 6.14 0.39
N GLN A 170 10.21 5.77 0.12
CA GLN A 170 11.24 6.74 -0.28
C GLN A 170 10.86 7.56 -1.54
N ALA A 171 10.14 6.96 -2.48
CA ALA A 171 9.61 7.66 -3.66
C ALA A 171 8.38 8.54 -3.36
N GLY A 172 7.92 8.59 -2.11
CA GLY A 172 6.74 9.33 -1.65
C GLY A 172 5.46 8.50 -1.65
N VAL A 173 4.42 9.08 -1.07
CA VAL A 173 3.07 8.50 -0.98
C VAL A 173 2.08 9.14 -1.95
N GLY A 174 2.57 9.92 -2.92
CA GLY A 174 1.73 10.63 -3.88
C GLY A 174 0.74 11.57 -3.21
N SER A 175 -0.55 11.39 -3.51
CA SER A 175 -1.68 12.13 -2.94
C SER A 175 -2.31 11.45 -1.71
N CYS A 176 -1.72 10.36 -1.21
CA CYS A 176 -2.16 9.73 0.03
C CYS A 176 -1.88 10.61 1.24
N THR A 177 -2.70 10.45 2.28
CA THR A 177 -2.33 10.93 3.61
C THR A 177 -1.29 9.97 4.17
N GLY A 178 -0.05 10.44 4.31
CA GLY A 178 1.04 9.64 4.87
C GLY A 178 1.27 9.98 6.34
N ASP A 179 1.40 8.96 7.17
CA ASP A 179 1.91 9.09 8.52
C ASP A 179 3.02 8.09 8.80
N ALA A 180 3.81 8.39 9.83
CA ALA A 180 4.86 7.52 10.35
C ALA A 180 4.43 6.90 11.69
N VAL A 181 3.12 6.75 11.92
CA VAL A 181 2.58 6.14 13.13
C VAL A 181 2.57 4.63 12.95
N CYS A 182 3.50 3.98 13.63
CA CYS A 182 3.67 2.53 13.63
C CYS A 182 3.23 2.01 14.98
N SER A 183 2.15 1.23 15.00
CA SER A 183 1.58 0.61 16.22
C SER A 183 1.95 -0.86 16.35
#